data_AF-A0A132F682-F1
#
_entry.id   AF-A0A132F682-F1
#
_cell.length_a   1.000
_cell.length_b   1.000
_cell.length_c   1.000
_cell.angle_alpha   90.00
_cell.angle_beta   90.00
_cell.angle_gamma   90.00
#
_symmetry.space_group_name_H-M   'P 1'
#
loop_
_entity.id
_entity.type
_entity.pdbx_description
1 polymer ?
#
loop_
_entity_poly.entity_id
_entity_poly.type
_entity_poly.pdbx_seq_one_letter_code
_entity_poly.pdbx_strand_id
1 'polypeptide(L)'
;MIRKTRTLLGAAAIAGGALLAGCQTNATATDAHAARPSDARPVTKTVYVAPQPVRCTGVAPMACMQVRSSPNEPWSLWYAGIEGFAYQPGYQYTLEIDEYRVAQPPADGSSIRWVLKRVVERRPAN
;
A
#
# COMPACT_ATOMS: atom_id res chain seq x y z
N MET A 1 -4.87 45.38 40.54
CA MET A 1 -3.64 46.13 40.20
C MET A 1 -3.49 46.07 38.68
N ILE A 2 -4.19 46.87 37.88
CA ILE A 2 -3.87 48.23 37.42
C ILE A 2 -2.39 48.43 37.13
N ARG A 3 -2.01 48.42 35.85
CA ARG A 3 -1.38 49.57 35.16
C ARG A 3 -1.77 49.59 33.67
N LYS A 4 -2.70 50.51 33.34
CA LYS A 4 -2.82 51.21 32.05
C LYS A 4 -1.53 52.07 31.87
N THR A 5 -1.01 52.42 30.69
CA THR A 5 -1.46 53.45 29.71
C THR A 5 -0.21 53.79 28.87
N ARG A 6 -0.21 54.02 27.54
CA ARG A 6 -0.36 55.30 26.79
C ARG A 6 0.09 54.98 25.32
N THR A 7 -0.65 55.12 24.21
CA THR A 7 -1.23 56.31 23.53
C THR A 7 -0.16 57.40 23.27
N LEU A 8 0.17 57.87 22.05
CA LEU A 8 -0.65 58.50 20.99
C LEU A 8 0.19 58.77 19.69
N LEU A 9 -0.56 58.88 18.57
CA LEU A 9 -0.44 59.78 17.40
C LEU A 9 0.72 59.71 16.39
N GLY A 10 0.32 59.60 15.11
CA GLY A 10 1.03 60.12 13.94
C GLY A 10 0.24 59.84 12.65
N ALA A 11 -0.36 60.88 12.07
CA ALA A 11 -1.19 60.84 10.86
C ALA A 11 -0.42 61.20 9.58
N ALA A 12 -1.10 61.09 8.42
CA ALA A 12 -0.77 61.53 7.06
C ALA A 12 0.09 60.55 6.21
N ALA A 13 -0.07 60.37 4.90
CA ALA A 13 -1.09 60.71 3.92
C ALA A 13 -0.84 59.89 2.63
N ILE A 14 -1.92 59.67 1.89
CA ILE A 14 -2.16 59.29 0.48
C ILE A 14 -0.96 59.30 -0.50
N ALA A 15 -0.76 58.17 -1.21
CA ALA A 15 -0.44 58.03 -2.65
C ALA A 15 -0.33 56.52 -2.94
N GLY A 16 -1.19 55.89 -3.75
CA GLY A 16 -1.08 55.92 -5.21
C GLY A 16 -0.16 54.79 -5.70
N GLY A 17 -0.67 53.88 -6.53
CA GLY A 17 0.20 53.11 -7.43
C GLY A 17 0.02 51.59 -7.47
N ALA A 18 -0.59 51.16 -8.58
CA ALA A 18 -0.18 50.02 -9.41
C ALA A 18 -0.15 48.60 -8.82
N LEU A 19 -1.12 47.82 -9.33
CA LEU A 19 -1.07 46.37 -9.51
C LEU A 19 0.34 45.91 -9.93
N LEU A 20 1.02 45.17 -9.06
CA LEU A 20 2.14 44.31 -9.43
C LEU A 20 1.78 42.88 -9.05
N ALA A 21 1.78 42.05 -10.08
CA ALA A 21 1.38 40.67 -10.10
C ALA A 21 2.00 39.87 -8.94
N GLY A 22 1.13 39.24 -8.14
CA GLY A 22 1.57 38.16 -7.27
C GLY A 22 2.07 37.00 -8.12
N CYS A 23 3.35 36.65 -7.99
CA CYS A 23 3.81 35.32 -8.36
C CYS A 23 3.18 34.34 -7.37
N GLN A 24 2.01 33.81 -7.73
CA GLN A 24 1.46 32.62 -7.11
C GLN A 24 2.50 31.51 -7.38
N THR A 25 3.29 31.13 -6.38
CA THR A 25 4.00 29.85 -6.44
C THR A 25 2.91 28.79 -6.42
N ASN A 26 2.47 28.36 -7.60
CA ASN A 26 1.75 27.11 -7.75
C ASN A 26 2.75 26.02 -7.38
N ALA A 27 2.87 25.74 -6.09
CA ALA A 27 3.32 24.47 -5.60
C ALA A 27 2.28 23.48 -6.11
N THR A 28 2.52 22.90 -7.28
CA THR A 28 1.98 21.60 -7.63
C THR A 28 2.41 20.67 -6.52
N ALA A 29 1.53 20.52 -5.53
CA ALA A 29 1.54 19.37 -4.65
C ALA A 29 1.58 18.17 -5.61
N THR A 30 2.75 17.56 -5.69
CA THR A 30 2.89 16.28 -6.36
C THR A 30 2.04 15.36 -5.50
N ASP A 31 0.82 15.09 -5.96
CA ASP A 31 0.00 14.05 -5.40
C ASP A 31 0.89 12.81 -5.36
N ALA A 32 1.26 12.38 -4.14
CA ALA A 32 1.92 11.10 -3.89
C ALA A 32 0.99 9.91 -4.22
N HIS A 33 -0.14 10.19 -4.88
CA HIS A 33 -1.08 9.26 -5.49
C HIS A 33 -1.03 9.38 -7.02
N ALA A 34 0.13 9.70 -7.60
CA ALA A 34 0.44 9.32 -8.98
C ALA A 34 0.25 7.81 -9.09
N ALA A 35 -0.96 7.42 -9.49
CA ALA A 35 -1.40 6.06 -9.64
C ALA A 35 -0.37 5.33 -10.49
N ARG A 36 0.25 4.30 -9.92
CA ARG A 36 1.05 3.36 -10.69
C ARG A 36 0.17 2.82 -11.83
N PRO A 37 0.75 2.50 -13.01
CA PRO A 37 -0.03 2.16 -14.19
C PRO A 37 -1.00 1.01 -13.92
N SER A 38 -2.30 1.34 -13.93
CA SER A 38 -3.47 0.48 -14.18
C SER A 38 -3.38 -0.97 -13.71
N ASP A 39 -3.28 -1.21 -12.41
CA ASP A 39 -3.87 -2.46 -11.92
C ASP A 39 -5.40 -2.31 -11.99
N ALA A 40 -6.07 -3.25 -12.66
CA ALA A 40 -7.53 -3.32 -12.68
C ALA A 40 -8.08 -3.36 -11.24
N ARG A 41 -9.37 -2.97 -11.06
CA ARG A 41 -10.04 -3.03 -9.75
C ARG A 41 -9.76 -4.38 -9.09
N PRO A 42 -9.22 -4.41 -7.85
CA PRO A 42 -8.82 -5.66 -7.24
C PRO A 42 -10.02 -6.58 -7.00
N VAL A 43 -9.74 -7.88 -7.02
CA VAL A 43 -10.67 -8.90 -6.56
C VAL A 43 -10.26 -9.31 -5.16
N THR A 44 -11.07 -8.95 -4.17
CA THR A 44 -10.88 -9.42 -2.80
C THR A 44 -11.24 -10.90 -2.70
N LYS A 45 -10.39 -11.71 -2.09
CA LYS A 45 -10.67 -13.12 -1.80
C LYS A 45 -10.06 -13.60 -0.49
N THR A 46 -10.61 -14.69 0.02
CA THR A 46 -10.04 -15.42 1.15
C THR A 46 -9.07 -16.49 0.63
N VAL A 47 -7.89 -16.57 1.23
CA VAL A 47 -6.89 -17.60 0.95
C VAL A 47 -6.40 -18.22 2.24
N TYR A 48 -6.13 -19.52 2.20
CA TYR A 48 -5.54 -20.26 3.32
C TYR A 48 -4.06 -20.48 3.02
N VAL A 49 -3.19 -20.31 4.01
CA VAL A 49 -1.74 -20.49 3.87
C VAL A 49 -1.26 -21.57 4.83
N ALA A 50 -0.51 -22.54 4.30
CA ALA A 50 0.01 -23.67 5.07
C ALA A 50 1.18 -23.27 6.00
N PRO A 51 1.48 -24.07 7.04
CA PRO A 51 2.45 -23.70 8.06
C PRO A 51 3.90 -23.96 7.70
N GLN A 52 4.14 -24.68 6.60
CA GLN A 52 5.49 -24.90 6.09
C GLN A 52 5.55 -24.53 4.60
N PRO A 53 6.56 -23.78 4.18
CA PRO A 53 6.84 -23.61 2.77
C PRO A 53 7.45 -24.90 2.21
N VAL A 54 7.45 -25.03 0.89
CA VAL A 54 8.10 -26.17 0.20
C VAL A 54 9.13 -25.68 -0.79
N ARG A 55 10.14 -26.50 -1.04
CA ARG A 55 11.11 -26.23 -2.10
C ARG A 55 10.39 -26.21 -3.44
N CYS A 56 10.66 -25.18 -4.23
CA CYS A 56 10.09 -24.97 -5.55
C CYS A 56 11.09 -24.18 -6.40
N THR A 57 10.75 -23.95 -7.67
CA THR A 57 11.56 -23.13 -8.58
C THR A 57 10.69 -22.03 -9.16
N GLY A 58 11.09 -20.78 -8.95
CA GLY A 58 10.59 -19.61 -9.69
C GLY A 58 11.58 -19.28 -10.81
N VAL A 59 12.18 -18.09 -10.77
CA VAL A 59 13.36 -17.75 -11.59
C VAL A 59 14.59 -18.58 -11.16
N ALA A 60 14.66 -18.94 -9.87
CA ALA A 60 15.70 -19.78 -9.27
C ALA A 60 15.09 -20.70 -8.19
N PRO A 61 15.82 -21.72 -7.70
CA PRO A 61 15.38 -22.54 -6.57
C PRO A 61 15.10 -21.67 -5.34
N MET A 62 13.93 -21.87 -4.74
CA MET A 62 13.44 -21.06 -3.60
C MET A 62 12.47 -21.86 -2.71
N ALA A 63 11.92 -21.20 -1.70
CA ALA A 63 10.85 -21.72 -0.87
C ALA A 63 9.52 -21.03 -1.25
N CYS A 64 8.53 -21.80 -1.67
CA CYS A 64 7.20 -21.30 -2.01
C CYS A 64 6.24 -21.47 -0.84
N MET A 65 5.32 -20.52 -0.70
CA MET A 65 4.16 -20.71 0.15
C MET A 65 3.22 -21.73 -0.49
N GLN A 66 2.50 -22.47 0.35
CA GLN A 66 1.42 -23.33 -0.08
C GLN A 66 0.10 -22.64 0.25
N VAL A 67 -0.77 -22.47 -0.74
CA VAL A 67 -2.02 -21.73 -0.63
C VAL A 67 -3.20 -22.53 -1.20
N ARG A 68 -4.41 -22.27 -0.74
CA ARG A 68 -5.66 -22.81 -1.30
C ARG A 68 -6.79 -21.80 -1.15
N SER A 69 -7.81 -21.87 -2.01
CA SER A 69 -8.93 -20.91 -1.99
C SER A 69 -10.04 -21.34 -1.03
N SER A 70 -10.15 -22.64 -0.74
CA SER A 70 -11.10 -23.20 0.22
C SER A 70 -10.47 -24.31 1.08
N PRO A 71 -11.06 -24.65 2.25
CA PRO A 71 -10.52 -25.69 3.14
C PRO A 71 -10.48 -27.10 2.55
N ASN A 72 -11.24 -27.36 1.48
CA ASN A 72 -11.38 -28.68 0.86
C ASN A 72 -10.61 -28.79 -0.46
N GLU A 73 -9.99 -27.70 -0.93
CA GLU A 73 -9.16 -27.70 -2.12
C GLU A 73 -7.74 -28.21 -1.84
N PRO A 74 -7.09 -28.82 -2.85
CA PRO A 74 -5.68 -29.18 -2.75
C PRO A 74 -4.80 -27.93 -2.62
N TRP A 75 -3.66 -28.09 -1.95
CA TRP A 75 -2.66 -27.04 -1.85
C TRP A 75 -2.02 -26.76 -3.22
N SER A 76 -1.84 -25.47 -3.52
CA SER A 76 -1.14 -24.96 -4.69
C SER A 76 0.08 -24.14 -4.26
N LEU A 77 1.10 -24.07 -5.10
CA LEU A 77 2.31 -23.30 -4.80
C LEU A 77 2.14 -21.84 -5.20
N TRP A 78 2.55 -20.94 -4.32
CA TRP A 78 2.56 -19.51 -4.55
C TRP A 78 3.97 -18.96 -4.30
N TYR A 79 4.62 -18.55 -5.40
CA TYR A 79 6.00 -18.08 -5.41
C TYR A 79 6.12 -16.55 -5.35
N ALA A 80 5.09 -15.81 -5.77
CA ALA A 80 5.15 -14.35 -5.94
C ALA A 80 5.06 -13.55 -4.63
N GLY A 81 4.81 -14.22 -3.50
CA GLY A 81 4.68 -13.56 -2.20
C GLY A 81 3.37 -12.78 -2.04
N ILE A 82 3.13 -12.25 -0.84
CA ILE A 82 1.95 -11.42 -0.54
C ILE A 82 2.47 -10.13 0.07
N GLU A 83 2.26 -9.00 -0.60
CA GLU A 83 2.70 -7.70 -0.12
C GLU A 83 2.05 -7.37 1.23
N GLY A 84 2.86 -6.90 2.18
CA GLY A 84 2.39 -6.60 3.54
C GLY A 84 2.19 -7.82 4.44
N PHE A 85 2.44 -9.05 3.95
CA PHE A 85 2.35 -10.26 4.77
C PHE A 85 3.74 -10.81 5.11
N ALA A 86 4.06 -10.81 6.40
CA ALA A 86 5.26 -11.46 6.94
C ALA A 86 4.93 -12.89 7.35
N TYR A 87 5.18 -13.84 6.45
CA TYR A 87 4.99 -15.26 6.72
C TYR A 87 5.89 -15.74 7.87
N GLN A 88 5.32 -16.51 8.80
CA GLN A 88 6.07 -17.18 9.85
C GLN A 88 5.82 -18.70 9.77
N PRO A 89 6.87 -19.51 9.61
CA PRO A 89 6.75 -20.97 9.68
C PRO A 89 6.13 -21.41 11.02
N GLY A 90 5.40 -22.53 10.99
CA GLY A 90 4.70 -23.07 12.16
C GLY A 90 3.31 -22.49 12.41
N TYR A 91 2.80 -21.62 11.52
CA TYR A 91 1.44 -21.08 11.62
C TYR A 91 0.62 -21.33 10.35
N GLN A 92 -0.62 -21.76 10.54
CA GLN A 92 -1.64 -21.72 9.50
C GLN A 92 -2.35 -20.37 9.52
N TYR A 93 -2.65 -19.84 8.35
CA TYR A 93 -3.32 -18.56 8.21
C TYR A 93 -4.57 -18.68 7.35
N THR A 94 -5.58 -17.91 7.73
CA THR A 94 -6.68 -17.51 6.85
C THR A 94 -6.50 -16.02 6.60
N LEU A 95 -6.33 -15.62 5.34
CA LEU A 95 -6.07 -14.25 4.94
C LEU A 95 -7.19 -13.76 4.04
N GLU A 96 -7.53 -12.48 4.16
CA GLU A 96 -8.25 -11.76 3.11
C GLU A 96 -7.21 -10.93 2.35
N ILE A 97 -7.15 -11.11 1.03
CA ILE A 97 -6.19 -10.46 0.14
C ILE A 97 -6.92 -9.77 -1.00
N ASP A 98 -6.30 -8.72 -1.53
CA ASP A 98 -6.70 -8.10 -2.78
C ASP A 98 -5.78 -8.61 -3.90
N GLU A 99 -6.38 -9.26 -4.90
CA GLU A 99 -5.68 -9.70 -6.10
C GLU A 99 -5.78 -8.64 -7.20
N TYR A 100 -4.62 -8.25 -7.71
CA TYR A 100 -4.48 -7.34 -8.83
C TYR A 100 -3.94 -8.09 -10.05
N ARG A 101 -4.45 -7.71 -11.23
CA ARG A 101 -3.86 -8.08 -12.52
C ARG A 101 -2.85 -7.01 -12.91
N VAL A 102 -1.59 -7.41 -13.02
CA VAL A 102 -0.49 -6.52 -13.41
C VAL A 102 -0.46 -6.41 -14.92
N ALA A 103 -0.65 -5.20 -15.44
CA ALA A 103 -0.47 -4.92 -16.86
C ALA A 103 1.02 -4.96 -17.22
N GLN A 104 1.36 -5.68 -18.30
CA GLN A 104 2.74 -5.78 -18.82
C GLN A 104 3.75 -6.21 -17.73
N PRO A 105 3.58 -7.40 -17.12
CA PRO A 105 4.53 -7.87 -16.11
C PRO A 105 5.94 -8.03 -16.72
N PRO A 106 7.00 -7.98 -15.89
CA PRO A 106 8.34 -8.38 -16.31
C PRO A 106 8.30 -9.78 -16.95
N ALA A 107 9.23 -10.08 -17.87
CA ALA A 107 9.25 -11.35 -18.62
C ALA A 107 9.17 -12.59 -17.70
N ASP A 108 9.85 -12.54 -16.55
CA ASP A 108 9.89 -13.62 -15.56
C ASP A 108 9.05 -13.31 -14.29
N GLY A 109 8.20 -12.28 -14.36
CA GLY A 109 7.36 -11.81 -13.28
C GLY A 109 5.94 -12.38 -13.33
N SER A 110 5.31 -12.51 -12.17
CA SER A 110 3.89 -12.89 -12.10
C SER A 110 3.01 -11.79 -12.69
N SER A 111 2.01 -12.17 -13.49
CA SER A 111 0.91 -11.29 -13.91
C SER A 111 -0.14 -11.05 -12.82
N ILE A 112 0.03 -11.72 -11.67
CA ILE A 112 -0.82 -11.64 -10.49
C ILE A 112 -0.03 -11.04 -9.32
N ARG A 113 -0.62 -10.08 -8.64
CA ARG A 113 -0.06 -9.42 -7.46
C ARG A 113 -1.05 -9.51 -6.30
N TRP A 114 -0.61 -10.06 -5.17
CA TRP A 114 -1.45 -10.18 -3.96
C TRP A 114 -1.01 -9.18 -2.91
N VAL A 115 -1.96 -8.41 -2.40
CA VAL A 115 -1.75 -7.48 -1.28
C VAL A 115 -2.57 -7.97 -0.10
N LEU A 116 -1.94 -8.06 1.07
CA LEU A 116 -2.64 -8.39 2.30
C LEU A 116 -3.63 -7.28 2.64
N LYS A 117 -4.91 -7.65 2.72
CA LYS A 117 -5.93 -6.76 3.23
C LYS A 117 -6.07 -6.91 4.75
N ARG A 118 -6.15 -8.15 5.24
CA ARG A 118 -6.11 -8.47 6.68
C ARG A 118 -5.83 -9.95 6.93
N VAL A 119 -5.29 -10.23 8.13
CA VAL A 119 -5.26 -11.59 8.68
C VAL A 119 -6.60 -11.88 9.33
N VAL A 120 -7.33 -12.87 8.80
CA VAL A 120 -8.62 -13.33 9.36
C VAL A 120 -8.35 -14.20 10.58
N GLU A 121 -7.39 -15.12 10.45
CA GLU A 121 -7.02 -16.07 11.49
C GLU A 121 -5.54 -16.44 11.38
N ARG A 122 -4.92 -16.68 12.53
CA ARG A 122 -3.59 -17.27 12.65
C ARG A 122 -3.63 -18.33 13.75
N ARG A 123 -3.28 -19.57 13.42
CA ARG A 123 -3.23 -20.68 14.39
C ARG A 123 -1.89 -21.42 14.34
N PRO A 124 -1.28 -21.77 15.47
CA PRO A 124 -0.13 -22.67 15.49
C PRO A 124 -0.47 -23.99 14.78
N ALA A 125 0.49 -24.52 14.02
CA ALA A 125 0.44 -25.88 13.53
C ALA A 125 0.93 -26.80 14.65
N ASN A 126 0.03 -27.66 15.13
CA ASN A 126 0.33 -28.70 16.12
C ASN A 126 0.77 -29.98 15.44
#